data_AF-A0AAD8F578-F1
#
_entry.id   AF-A0AAD8F578-F1
#
_cell.length_a   1.000
_cell.length_b   1.000
_cell.length_c   1.000
_cell.angle_alpha   90.00
_cell.angle_beta   90.00
_cell.angle_gamma   90.00
#
_symmetry.space_group_name_H-M   'P 1'
#
loop_
_entity.id
_entity.type
_entity.pdbx_description
1 polymer ?
#
loop_
_entity_poly.entity_id
_entity_poly.type
_entity_poly.pdbx_seq_one_letter_code
_entity_poly.pdbx_strand_id
1 'polypeptide(L)'
;MRCDLRNFGEKCDLRNFGERCEVRNFGGMCDLRNFGGMCDLRNFGGMCDLRNFGMRCDLRNFGEMCDLRNFGEKCDLRNFGERCDLRNLGGRCDLRNFGGMCDLRNFGMRCDLRNFGERCVT
;
A
#
# COMPACT_ATOMS: atom_id res chain seq x y z
N MET A 1 13.94 -0.30 15.90
CA MET A 1 12.76 0.34 16.55
C MET A 1 11.49 -0.25 15.98
N ARG A 2 10.49 -0.55 16.83
CA ARG A 2 9.19 -1.12 16.42
C ARG A 2 8.09 -0.10 16.69
N CYS A 3 7.15 0.09 15.76
CA CYS A 3 5.94 0.88 15.98
C CYS A 3 4.67 0.02 15.87
N ASP A 4 3.66 0.37 16.66
CA ASP A 4 2.30 -0.17 16.59
C ASP A 4 1.32 1.00 16.70
N LEU A 5 0.68 1.35 15.60
CA LEU A 5 -0.20 2.51 15.47
C LEU A 5 -1.61 2.04 15.13
N ARG A 6 -2.60 2.47 15.91
CA ARG A 6 -3.98 1.99 15.79
C ARG A 6 -5.00 3.11 15.93
N ASN A 7 -6.12 2.95 15.23
CA ASN A 7 -7.37 3.69 15.44
C ASN A 7 -7.23 5.20 15.23
N PHE A 8 -7.08 5.62 13.97
CA PHE A 8 -7.07 7.03 13.59
C PHE A 8 -8.34 7.35 12.78
N GLY A 9 -8.92 8.51 13.09
CA GLY A 9 -10.19 8.95 12.51
C GLY A 9 -10.04 9.53 11.11
N GLU A 10 -10.15 10.86 11.01
CA GLU A 10 -10.34 11.54 9.71
C GLU A 10 -9.07 11.81 8.92
N LYS A 11 -7.96 12.18 9.57
CA LYS A 11 -6.71 12.51 8.87
C LYS A 11 -5.51 11.98 9.64
N CYS A 12 -4.57 11.39 8.92
CA CYS A 12 -3.32 10.90 9.46
C CYS A 12 -2.14 11.31 8.56
N ASP A 13 -1.05 11.78 9.16
CA ASP A 13 0.23 11.98 8.49
C ASP A 13 1.31 11.32 9.36
N LEU A 14 1.86 10.22 8.86
CA LEU A 14 2.84 9.40 9.57
C LEU A 14 4.13 9.36 8.77
N ARG A 15 5.23 9.80 9.39
CA ARG A 15 6.53 9.92 8.73
C ARG A 15 7.65 9.28 9.55
N ASN A 16 8.64 8.76 8.83
CA ASN A 16 9.96 8.37 9.34
C ASN A 16 9.88 7.25 10.39
N PHE A 17 9.43 6.09 9.95
CA PHE A 17 9.30 4.90 10.77
C PHE A 17 10.42 3.89 10.49
N GLY A 18 10.96 3.31 11.56
CA GLY A 18 12.14 2.46 11.52
C GLY A 18 11.90 1.03 10.99
N GLU A 19 12.66 0.07 11.53
CA GLU A 19 12.79 -1.28 10.98
C GLU A 19 11.49 -2.10 10.90
N ARG A 20 10.55 -1.94 11.84
CA ARG A 20 9.32 -2.75 11.88
C ARG A 20 8.13 -1.91 12.29
N CYS A 21 7.09 -1.89 11.49
CA CYS A 21 5.89 -1.10 11.78
C CYS A 21 4.60 -1.81 11.44
N GLU A 22 3.64 -1.65 12.34
CA GLU A 22 2.32 -2.26 12.28
C GLU A 22 1.32 -1.11 12.42
N VAL A 23 0.49 -0.88 11.40
CA VAL A 23 -0.40 0.28 11.31
C VAL A 23 -1.79 -0.20 10.94
N ARG A 24 -2.80 0.11 11.77
CA ARG A 24 -4.15 -0.42 11.61
C ARG A 24 -5.28 0.56 11.86
N ASN A 25 -6.38 0.36 11.14
CA ASN A 25 -7.68 1.02 11.37
C ASN A 25 -7.59 2.56 11.23
N PHE A 26 -7.61 3.01 9.99
CA PHE A 26 -7.57 4.44 9.62
C PHE A 26 -8.80 4.75 8.77
N GLY A 27 -9.59 5.76 9.14
CA GLY A 27 -10.90 5.97 8.53
C GLY A 27 -10.94 6.89 7.30
N GLY A 28 -10.17 7.98 7.33
CA GLY A 28 -10.30 9.07 6.35
C GLY A 28 -9.12 9.20 5.38
N MET A 29 -8.39 10.31 5.44
CA MET A 29 -7.24 10.57 4.57
C MET A 29 -5.93 10.23 5.26
N CYS A 30 -5.08 9.47 4.60
CA CYS A 30 -3.80 9.07 5.17
C CYS A 30 -2.63 9.31 4.24
N ASP A 31 -1.60 9.96 4.78
CA ASP A 31 -0.30 10.13 4.14
C ASP A 31 0.76 9.40 4.97
N LEU A 32 1.36 8.37 4.40
CA LEU A 32 2.35 7.52 5.07
C LEU A 32 3.66 7.58 4.30
N ARG A 33 4.73 8.04 4.95
CA ARG A 33 6.02 8.25 4.29
C ARG A 33 7.18 7.65 5.06
N ASN A 34 8.13 7.10 4.31
CA ASN A 34 9.43 6.66 4.80
C ASN A 34 9.30 5.61 5.92
N PHE A 35 8.74 4.46 5.58
CA PHE A 35 8.66 3.31 6.46
C PHE A 35 9.77 2.31 6.12
N GLY A 36 10.53 1.89 7.13
CA GLY A 36 11.73 1.06 6.96
C GLY A 36 11.46 -0.43 6.73
N GLY A 37 12.36 -1.27 7.25
CA GLY A 37 12.59 -2.66 6.83
C GLY A 37 11.35 -3.55 6.60
N MET A 38 10.37 -3.56 7.49
CA MET A 38 9.18 -4.40 7.39
C MET A 38 7.92 -3.66 7.86
N CYS A 39 6.87 -3.69 7.05
CA CYS A 39 5.64 -2.94 7.32
C CYS A 39 4.41 -3.81 7.10
N ASP A 40 3.46 -3.76 8.04
CA ASP A 40 2.13 -4.38 7.93
C ASP A 40 1.06 -3.30 8.15
N LEU A 41 0.29 -3.05 7.10
CA LEU A 41 -0.70 -1.97 7.04
C LEU A 41 -2.07 -2.56 6.73
N ARG A 42 -3.04 -2.32 7.61
CA ARG A 42 -4.38 -2.92 7.47
C ARG A 42 -5.49 -1.93 7.72
N ASN A 43 -6.57 -2.09 6.96
CA ASN A 43 -7.85 -1.40 7.16
C ASN A 43 -7.69 0.12 7.09
N PHE A 44 -7.44 0.61 5.88
CA PHE A 44 -7.41 2.03 5.58
C PHE A 44 -8.63 2.39 4.73
N GLY A 45 -9.48 3.27 5.24
CA GLY A 45 -10.62 3.84 4.54
C GLY A 45 -10.23 5.06 3.71
N GLY A 46 -11.18 5.57 2.93
CA GLY A 46 -11.06 6.82 2.20
C GLY A 46 -9.91 6.87 1.19
N MET A 47 -9.00 7.82 1.40
CA MET A 47 -7.90 8.14 0.48
C MET A 47 -6.55 7.90 1.14
N CYS A 48 -5.66 7.17 0.47
CA CYS A 48 -4.33 6.87 0.99
C CYS A 48 -3.22 7.21 0.00
N ASP A 49 -2.20 7.91 0.47
CA ASP A 49 -0.93 8.14 -0.23
C ASP A 49 0.19 7.48 0.57
N LEU A 50 0.87 6.50 -0.03
CA LEU A 50 1.92 5.71 0.61
C LEU A 50 3.20 5.81 -0.19
N ARG A 51 4.26 6.31 0.45
CA ARG A 51 5.54 6.57 -0.23
C ARG A 51 6.73 6.02 0.55
N ASN A 52 7.67 5.44 -0.19
CA ASN A 52 8.97 5.00 0.30
C ASN A 52 8.84 3.98 1.43
N PHE A 53 8.41 2.77 1.07
CA PHE A 53 8.34 1.64 1.99
C PHE A 53 9.50 0.67 1.74
N GLY A 54 10.08 0.17 2.82
CA GLY A 54 11.32 -0.60 2.81
C GLY A 54 11.19 -2.02 2.25
N MET A 55 12.04 -2.93 2.74
CA MET A 55 12.29 -4.21 2.08
C MET A 55 11.07 -5.13 1.94
N ARG A 56 10.16 -5.13 2.93
CA ARG A 56 8.97 -6.00 2.92
C ARG A 56 7.72 -5.27 3.36
N CYS A 57 6.66 -5.37 2.57
CA CYS A 57 5.41 -4.69 2.84
C CYS A 57 4.23 -5.63 2.63
N ASP A 58 3.32 -5.66 3.61
CA ASP A 58 2.02 -6.34 3.52
C ASP A 58 0.93 -5.29 3.74
N LEU A 59 0.14 -5.02 2.70
CA LEU A 59 -0.92 -4.01 2.71
C LEU A 59 -2.25 -4.68 2.40
N ARG A 60 -3.23 -4.48 3.29
CA ARG A 60 -4.54 -5.13 3.18
C ARG A 60 -5.69 -4.18 3.45
N ASN A 61 -6.75 -4.32 2.66
CA ASN A 61 -8.03 -3.63 2.85
C ASN A 61 -7.85 -2.11 2.81
N PHE A 62 -7.62 -1.61 1.61
CA PHE A 62 -7.48 -0.19 1.33
C PHE A 62 -8.71 0.31 0.56
N GLY A 63 -9.20 1.49 0.96
CA GLY A 63 -10.47 2.08 0.56
C GLY A 63 -10.51 2.60 -0.87
N GLU A 64 -11.31 3.63 -1.09
CA GLU A 64 -11.74 4.12 -2.41
C GLU A 64 -10.59 4.50 -3.34
N MET A 65 -9.59 5.22 -2.83
CA MET A 65 -8.49 5.77 -3.64
C MET A 65 -7.14 5.57 -2.99
N CYS A 66 -6.20 4.97 -3.73
CA CYS A 66 -4.87 4.66 -3.23
C CYS A 66 -3.78 5.02 -4.24
N ASP A 67 -2.74 5.72 -3.77
CA ASP A 67 -1.50 5.98 -4.51
C ASP A 67 -0.33 5.36 -3.75
N LEU A 68 0.36 4.41 -4.39
CA LEU A 68 1.46 3.65 -3.81
C LEU A 68 2.72 3.87 -4.64
N ARG A 69 3.76 4.42 -4.01
CA ARG A 69 5.02 4.73 -4.70
C ARG A 69 6.25 4.24 -3.93
N ASN A 70 7.17 3.65 -4.68
CA ASN A 70 8.50 3.24 -4.18
C ASN A 70 8.38 2.25 -3.03
N PHE A 71 7.93 1.05 -3.34
CA PHE A 71 7.93 -0.06 -2.38
C PHE A 71 9.12 -0.98 -2.68
N GLY A 72 9.78 -1.45 -1.61
CA GLY A 72 10.99 -2.25 -1.73
C GLY A 72 10.78 -3.66 -2.29
N GLU A 73 11.72 -4.55 -2.00
CA GLU A 73 11.91 -5.80 -2.75
C GLU A 73 10.72 -6.75 -2.78
N LYS A 74 9.92 -6.82 -1.71
CA LYS A 74 8.82 -7.78 -1.57
C LYS A 74 7.54 -7.09 -1.11
N CYS A 75 6.50 -7.17 -1.93
CA CYS A 75 5.21 -6.57 -1.64
C CYS A 75 4.08 -7.60 -1.76
N ASP A 76 3.19 -7.64 -0.79
CA ASP A 76 1.91 -8.34 -0.87
C ASP A 76 0.80 -7.31 -0.67
N LEU A 77 0.03 -7.04 -1.73
CA LEU A 77 -1.00 -6.00 -1.75
C LEU A 77 -2.35 -6.66 -2.05
N ARG A 78 -3.31 -6.53 -1.13
CA ARG A 78 -4.61 -7.20 -1.23
C ARG A 78 -5.79 -6.29 -0.90
N ASN A 79 -6.86 -6.45 -1.68
CA ASN A 79 -8.15 -5.80 -1.46
C ASN A 79 -8.01 -4.27 -1.46
N PHE A 80 -7.75 -3.73 -2.64
CA PHE A 80 -7.71 -2.30 -2.88
C PHE A 80 -8.99 -1.87 -3.61
N GLY A 81 -9.56 -0.74 -3.20
CA GLY A 81 -10.85 -0.26 -3.70
C GLY A 81 -10.82 0.26 -5.14
N GLU A 82 -11.70 1.22 -5.42
CA GLU A 82 -12.10 1.55 -6.79
C GLU A 82 -10.99 2.10 -7.69
N ARG A 83 -10.06 2.89 -7.14
CA ARG A 83 -9.02 3.58 -7.91
C ARG A 83 -7.66 3.41 -7.27
N CYS A 84 -6.74 2.81 -8.02
CA CYS A 84 -5.39 2.57 -7.52
C CYS A 84 -4.32 3.00 -8.53
N ASP A 85 -3.32 3.73 -8.07
CA ASP A 85 -2.09 4.01 -8.83
C ASP A 85 -0.92 3.35 -8.09
N LEU A 86 -0.23 2.42 -8.74
CA LEU A 86 0.91 1.72 -8.16
C LEU A 86 2.15 1.93 -9.03
N ARG A 87 3.19 2.52 -8.45
CA ARG A 87 4.42 2.83 -9.15
C ARG A 87 5.65 2.35 -8.39
N ASN A 88 6.59 1.79 -9.13
CA ASN A 88 7.89 1.39 -8.59
C ASN A 88 7.75 0.41 -7.42
N LEU A 89 7.06 -0.71 -7.63
CA LEU A 89 7.12 -1.83 -6.67
C LEU A 89 8.32 -2.71 -7.01
N GLY A 90 9.03 -3.19 -5.98
CA GLY A 90 10.29 -3.90 -6.15
C GLY A 90 10.20 -5.29 -6.78
N GLY A 91 11.27 -6.06 -6.62
CA GLY A 91 11.56 -7.26 -7.42
C GLY A 91 10.50 -8.39 -7.39
N ARG A 92 9.71 -8.51 -6.32
CA ARG A 92 8.68 -9.54 -6.16
C ARG A 92 7.39 -8.95 -5.59
N CYS A 93 6.31 -9.03 -6.34
CA CYS A 93 5.00 -8.55 -5.90
C CYS A 93 3.92 -9.61 -6.07
N ASP A 94 2.97 -9.65 -5.14
CA ASP A 94 1.71 -10.37 -5.25
C ASP A 94 0.59 -9.35 -5.08
N LEU A 95 -0.18 -9.12 -6.15
CA LEU A 95 -1.22 -8.11 -6.21
C LEU A 95 -2.56 -8.81 -6.46
N ARG A 96 -3.50 -8.66 -5.51
CA ARG A 96 -4.80 -9.34 -5.57
C ARG A 96 -5.97 -8.42 -5.25
N ASN A 97 -7.06 -8.58 -5.98
CA ASN A 97 -8.34 -7.91 -5.72
C ASN A 97 -8.19 -6.38 -5.75
N PHE A 98 -7.90 -5.83 -6.93
CA PHE A 98 -7.90 -4.40 -7.17
C PHE A 98 -9.20 -4.02 -7.90
N GLY A 99 -9.88 -2.98 -7.42
CA GLY A 99 -11.16 -2.54 -7.93
C GLY A 99 -11.14 -1.96 -9.34
N GLY A 100 -12.20 -1.22 -9.68
CA GLY A 100 -12.60 -0.93 -11.06
C GLY A 100 -11.54 -0.30 -11.97
N MET A 101 -10.71 0.60 -11.45
CA MET A 101 -9.64 1.27 -12.20
C MET A 101 -8.31 1.12 -11.49
N CYS A 102 -7.29 0.68 -12.21
CA CYS A 102 -5.93 0.72 -11.71
C CYS A 102 -4.91 1.09 -12.80
N ASP A 103 -3.88 1.82 -12.39
CA ASP A 103 -2.71 2.13 -13.21
C ASP A 103 -1.49 1.55 -12.52
N LEU A 104 -0.86 0.61 -13.20
CA LEU A 104 0.24 -0.16 -12.69
C LEU A 104 1.48 0.27 -13.49
N ARG A 105 2.56 0.76 -12.87
CA ARG A 105 3.81 1.09 -13.58
C ARG A 105 5.07 0.62 -12.85
N ASN A 106 6.08 0.21 -13.63
CA ASN A 106 7.43 -0.11 -13.15
C ASN A 106 7.44 -1.14 -12.01
N PHE A 107 7.01 -2.37 -12.28
CA PHE A 107 7.13 -3.47 -11.32
C PHE A 107 8.37 -4.32 -11.58
N GLY A 108 8.86 -4.95 -10.52
CA GLY A 108 9.96 -5.89 -10.61
C GLY A 108 9.65 -7.14 -11.44
N MET A 109 10.71 -7.89 -11.72
CA MET A 109 10.72 -9.04 -12.64
C MET A 109 9.76 -10.19 -12.28
N ARG A 110 9.16 -10.21 -11.08
CA ARG A 110 8.27 -11.29 -10.62
C ARG A 110 7.02 -10.72 -9.96
N CYS A 111 6.01 -10.43 -10.76
CA CYS A 111 4.72 -9.95 -10.26
C CYS A 111 3.60 -10.93 -10.62
N ASP A 112 2.85 -11.35 -9.60
CA ASP A 112 1.61 -12.11 -9.77
C ASP A 112 0.44 -11.14 -9.64
N LEU A 113 -0.43 -11.12 -10.65
CA LEU A 113 -1.58 -10.22 -10.74
C LEU A 113 -2.86 -11.06 -10.83
N ARG A 114 -3.77 -10.92 -9.85
CA ARG A 114 -5.06 -11.65 -9.84
C ARG A 114 -6.22 -10.74 -9.47
N ASN A 115 -7.38 -10.98 -10.11
CA ASN A 115 -8.64 -10.30 -9.81
C ASN A 115 -8.51 -8.77 -9.89
N PHE A 116 -8.32 -8.27 -11.11
CA PHE A 116 -8.24 -6.84 -11.39
C PHE A 116 -9.53 -6.38 -12.08
N GLY A 117 -9.97 -5.16 -11.77
CA GLY A 117 -11.12 -4.54 -12.41
C GLY A 117 -10.94 -4.34 -13.91
N GLU A 118 -12.06 -4.12 -14.61
CA GLU A 118 -12.12 -4.06 -16.08
C GLU A 118 -11.26 -2.94 -16.70
N ARG A 119 -10.91 -1.90 -15.93
CA ARG A 119 -10.14 -0.73 -16.41
C ARG A 119 -8.76 -0.66 -15.78
N CYS A 120 -8.12 -1.80 -15.63
CA CYS A 120 -6.76 -1.91 -15.15
C CYS A 120 -5.74 -1.90 -16.29
N VAL A 121 -4.76 -1.01 -16.19
CA VAL A 121 -3.66 -0.86 -17.15
C VAL A 121 -2.32 -1.06 -16.45
N THR A 122 -1.34 -1.56 -17.21
CA THR A 122 0.05 -1.85 -16.80
C THR A 122 1.05 -1.17 -17.71
#